data_AF-A0A3D0SRZ1-F1
#
_entry.id   AF-A0A3D0SRZ1-F1
#
_cell.length_a   1.000
_cell.length_b   1.000
_cell.length_c   1.000
_cell.angle_alpha   90.00
_cell.angle_beta   90.00
_cell.angle_gamma   90.00
#
_symmetry.space_group_name_H-M   'P 1'
#
loop_
_entity.id
_entity.type
_entity.pdbx_description
1 polymer ?
#
loop_
_entity_poly.entity_id
_entity_poly.type
_entity_poly.pdbx_seq_one_letter_code
_entity_poly.pdbx_strand_id
1 'polypeptide(L)'
;MKRIYFLVPQTEVAKKIVDELLLARIEERHIHILAKQGTPLEHLPVASFLQRSDFIPAMERGLAVGGSFGALAGLVAVALTSVSLVVAGGG
;
A
#
# COMPACT_ATOMS: atom_id res chain seq x y z
N MET A 1 11.48 -13.15 1.60
CA MET A 1 10.29 -13.75 0.94
C MET A 1 10.73 -14.32 -0.41
N LYS A 2 10.36 -15.57 -0.73
CA LYS A 2 10.66 -16.20 -2.03
C LYS A 2 9.38 -16.27 -2.85
N ARG A 3 9.42 -15.82 -4.11
CA ARG A 3 8.31 -15.89 -5.06
C ARG A 3 8.81 -16.60 -6.32
N ILE A 4 7.94 -17.41 -6.93
CA ILE A 4 8.25 -18.12 -8.17
C ILE A 4 7.42 -17.47 -9.29
N TYR A 5 8.08 -17.17 -10.39
CA TYR A 5 7.47 -16.53 -11.55
C TYR A 5 7.45 -17.50 -12.72
N PHE A 6 6.29 -17.63 -13.36
CA PHE A 6 6.10 -18.44 -14.56
C PHE A 6 5.55 -17.57 -15.67
N LEU A 7 6.07 -17.76 -16.88
CA LEU A 7 5.54 -17.13 -18.09
C LEU A 7 4.66 -18.14 -18.80
N VAL A 8 3.45 -17.70 -19.13
CA VAL A 8 2.45 -18.48 -19.83
C VAL A 8 2.07 -17.77 -21.12
N PRO A 9 1.90 -18.52 -22.23
CA PRO A 9 1.74 -17.92 -23.55
C PRO A 9 0.36 -17.29 -23.75
N GLN A 10 -0.66 -17.76 -23.03
CA GLN A 10 -2.06 -17.37 -23.22
C GLN A 10 -2.83 -17.35 -21.90
N THR A 11 -3.89 -16.54 -21.84
CA THR A 11 -4.80 -16.42 -20.70
C THR A 11 -5.53 -17.73 -20.38
N GLU A 12 -5.90 -18.51 -21.38
CA GLU A 12 -6.57 -19.80 -21.19
C GLU A 12 -5.68 -20.83 -20.48
N VAL A 13 -4.37 -20.80 -20.76
CA VAL A 13 -3.38 -21.62 -20.06
C VAL A 13 -3.24 -21.15 -18.61
N ALA A 14 -3.26 -19.82 -18.39
CA ALA A 14 -3.24 -19.27 -17.04
C ALA A 14 -4.46 -19.71 -16.22
N LYS A 15 -5.68 -19.73 -16.80
CA LYS A 15 -6.90 -20.21 -16.15
C LYS A 15 -6.75 -21.64 -15.65
N LYS A 16 -6.32 -22.55 -16.53
CA LYS A 16 -6.08 -23.95 -16.16
C LYS A 16 -5.08 -24.10 -15.02
N ILE A 17 -3.98 -23.34 -15.06
CA ILE A 17 -2.96 -23.37 -13.99
C ILE A 17 -3.56 -22.89 -12.67
N VAL A 18 -4.38 -21.84 -12.66
CA VAL A 18 -5.04 -21.39 -11.43
C VAL A 18 -5.96 -22.47 -10.88
N ASP A 19 -6.78 -23.08 -11.73
CA ASP A 19 -7.69 -24.16 -11.32
C ASP A 19 -6.91 -25.34 -10.70
N GLU A 20 -5.80 -25.75 -11.32
CA GLU A 20 -4.91 -26.79 -10.80
C GLU A 20 -4.28 -26.40 -9.45
N LEU A 21 -3.85 -25.15 -9.29
CA LEU A 21 -3.28 -24.66 -8.03
C LEU A 21 -4.33 -24.63 -6.91
N LEU A 22 -5.56 -24.21 -7.22
CA LEU A 22 -6.67 -24.22 -6.28
C LEU A 22 -7.04 -25.65 -5.86
N LEU A 23 -7.07 -26.59 -6.82
CA LEU A 23 -7.24 -28.02 -6.55
C LEU A 23 -6.12 -28.58 -5.67
N ALA A 24 -4.89 -28.09 -5.84
CA ALA A 24 -3.74 -28.39 -5.00
C ALA A 24 -3.77 -27.70 -3.62
N ARG A 25 -4.89 -27.07 -3.23
CA ARG A 25 -5.08 -26.34 -1.97
C ARG A 25 -4.18 -25.11 -1.80
N ILE A 26 -3.65 -24.56 -2.89
CA ILE A 26 -2.97 -23.26 -2.85
C ILE A 26 -4.03 -22.19 -2.95
N GLU A 27 -4.24 -21.45 -1.87
CA GLU A 27 -5.30 -20.44 -1.83
C GLU A 27 -5.00 -19.29 -2.78
N GLU A 28 -6.07 -18.70 -3.29
CA GLU A 28 -6.06 -17.61 -4.27
C GLU A 28 -5.19 -16.41 -3.86
N ARG A 29 -5.07 -16.14 -2.55
CA ARG A 29 -4.19 -15.08 -1.99
C ARG A 29 -2.70 -15.27 -2.29
N HIS A 30 -2.29 -16.46 -2.69
CA HIS A 30 -0.92 -16.80 -3.06
C HIS A 30 -0.69 -16.82 -4.58
N ILE A 31 -1.74 -16.57 -5.37
CA ILE A 31 -1.72 -16.65 -6.83
C ILE A 31 -1.93 -15.24 -7.41
N HIS A 32 -0.99 -14.77 -8.22
CA HIS A 32 -1.05 -13.43 -8.80
C HIS A 32 -0.75 -13.49 -10.29
N ILE A 33 -1.70 -13.04 -11.11
CA ILE A 33 -1.54 -12.98 -12.56
C ILE A 33 -1.35 -11.54 -13.01
N LEU A 34 -0.38 -11.35 -13.90
CA LEU A 34 -0.05 -10.07 -14.53
C LEU A 34 -0.11 -10.24 -16.05
N ALA A 35 -0.87 -9.39 -16.72
CA ALA A 35 -0.97 -9.34 -18.17
C ALA A 35 -0.86 -7.91 -18.69
N LYS A 36 -0.68 -7.75 -20.00
CA LYS A 36 -0.64 -6.44 -20.67
C LYS A 36 -1.97 -5.72 -20.48
N GLN A 37 -1.92 -4.39 -20.39
CA GLN A 37 -3.12 -3.55 -20.28
C GLN A 37 -4.04 -3.79 -21.50
N GLY A 38 -5.32 -4.07 -21.23
CA GLY A 38 -6.31 -4.44 -22.25
C GLY A 38 -6.45 -5.95 -22.52
N THR A 39 -5.66 -6.81 -21.88
CA THR A 39 -5.91 -8.26 -21.93
C THR A 39 -7.09 -8.63 -21.03
N PRO A 40 -8.14 -9.29 -21.55
CA PRO A 40 -9.26 -9.74 -20.73
C PRO A 40 -8.80 -10.86 -19.79
N LEU A 41 -8.71 -10.56 -18.51
CA LEU A 41 -8.38 -11.52 -17.45
C LEU A 41 -9.61 -12.16 -16.81
N GLU A 42 -10.82 -11.68 -17.14
CA GLU A 42 -12.11 -12.21 -16.69
C GLU A 42 -12.11 -12.62 -15.19
N HIS A 43 -12.26 -13.92 -14.91
CA HIS A 43 -12.40 -14.52 -13.57
C HIS A 43 -11.06 -14.97 -12.97
N LEU A 44 -9.94 -14.66 -13.61
CA LEU A 44 -8.63 -14.96 -13.04
C LEU A 44 -8.39 -14.08 -11.82
N PRO A 45 -7.71 -14.58 -10.77
CA PRO A 45 -7.23 -13.77 -9.67
C PRO A 45 -6.28 -12.69 -10.20
N VAL A 46 -6.86 -11.55 -10.53
CA VAL A 46 -6.13 -10.35 -10.89
C VAL A 46 -5.37 -9.96 -9.65
N ALA A 47 -4.07 -9.74 -9.77
CA ALA A 47 -3.27 -9.21 -8.68
C ALA A 47 -3.97 -7.94 -8.14
N SER A 48 -4.55 -8.07 -6.95
CA SER A 48 -5.29 -7.01 -6.28
C SER A 48 -4.41 -5.75 -6.24
N PHE A 49 -5.01 -4.59 -6.56
CA PHE A 49 -4.33 -3.30 -6.41
C PHE A 49 -3.82 -3.06 -4.98
N LEU A 50 -4.34 -3.77 -3.97
CA LEU A 50 -3.85 -3.73 -2.59
C LEU A 50 -2.53 -4.49 -2.38
N GLN A 51 -2.14 -5.32 -3.34
CA GLN A 51 -0.84 -6.00 -3.37
C GLN A 51 0.19 -5.27 -4.26
N ARG A 52 -0.26 -4.23 -4.97
CA ARG A 52 0.56 -3.35 -5.83
C ARG A 52 1.03 -2.07 -5.16
N SER A 53 0.44 -1.67 -4.04
CA SER A 53 0.78 -0.40 -3.43
C SER A 53 1.52 -0.66 -2.12
N ASP A 54 2.75 -0.15 -2.02
CA ASP A 54 3.45 0.11 -0.76
C ASP A 54 2.68 1.13 0.11
N PHE A 55 1.35 1.14 0.07
CA PHE A 55 0.50 2.14 0.69
C PHE A 55 0.58 2.07 2.20
N ILE A 56 0.60 0.85 2.77
CA ILE A 56 0.74 0.68 4.22
C ILE A 56 2.11 1.20 4.68
N PRO A 57 3.26 0.76 4.11
CA PRO A 57 4.56 1.33 4.46
C PRO A 57 4.70 2.83 4.17
N ALA A 58 4.10 3.34 3.09
CA ALA A 58 4.16 4.76 2.72
C ALA A 58 3.33 5.62 3.67
N MET A 59 2.15 5.14 4.09
CA MET A 59 1.33 5.79 5.11
C MET A 59 2.02 5.81 6.47
N GLU A 60 2.62 4.70 6.90
CA GLU A 60 3.37 4.65 8.17
C GLU A 60 4.50 5.69 8.19
N ARG A 61 5.27 5.78 7.11
CA ARG A 61 6.34 6.78 6.97
C ARG A 61 5.79 8.20 6.91
N GLY A 62 4.71 8.42 6.16
CA GLY A 62 4.05 9.71 6.04
C GLY A 62 3.48 10.21 7.37
N LEU A 63 2.86 9.31 8.15
CA LEU A 63 2.35 9.61 9.49
C LEU A 63 3.48 9.91 10.48
N ALA A 64 4.56 9.13 10.47
CA ALA A 64 5.68 9.34 11.37
C ALA A 64 6.37 10.69 11.13
N VAL A 65 6.62 11.02 9.86
CA VAL A 65 7.28 12.28 9.48
C VAL A 65 6.32 13.46 9.65
N GLY A 66 5.09 13.36 9.15
CA GLY A 66 4.10 14.45 9.24
C GLY A 66 3.65 14.71 10.67
N GLY A 67 3.44 13.66 11.47
CA GLY A 67 3.03 13.76 12.87
C GLY A 67 4.12 14.36 13.76
N SER A 68 5.38 13.96 13.58
CA SER A 68 6.49 14.56 14.34
C SER A 68 6.68 16.04 14.00
N PHE A 69 6.66 16.38 12.71
CA PHE A 69 6.81 17.77 12.26
C PHE A 69 5.62 18.63 12.73
N GLY A 70 4.39 18.13 12.64
CA GLY A 70 3.20 18.80 13.12
C GLY A 70 3.19 19.02 14.64
N ALA A 71 3.64 18.02 15.42
CA ALA A 71 3.75 18.14 16.87
C ALA A 71 4.79 19.20 17.29
N LEU A 72 5.97 19.21 16.66
CA LEU A 72 6.99 20.22 16.91
C LEU A 72 6.51 21.62 16.53
N ALA A 73 5.92 21.76 15.33
CA ALA A 73 5.36 23.03 14.88
C ALA A 73 4.24 23.52 15.81
N GLY A 74 3.37 22.62 16.29
CA GLY A 74 2.32 22.93 17.26
C GLY A 74 2.89 23.39 18.62
N LEU A 75 3.93 22.71 19.12
CA LEU A 75 4.61 23.12 20.35
C LEU A 75 5.27 24.50 20.21
N VAL A 76 5.92 24.76 19.08
CA VAL A 76 6.50 26.08 18.78
C VAL A 76 5.40 27.15 18.68
N ALA A 77 4.27 26.85 18.04
CA ALA A 77 3.14 27.76 17.96
C ALA A 77 2.61 28.11 19.37
N VAL A 78 2.39 27.11 20.23
CA VAL A 78 1.95 27.34 21.62
C VAL A 78 2.98 28.14 22.42
N ALA A 79 4.27 27.86 22.25
CA ALA A 79 5.35 28.61 22.91
C ALA A 79 5.40 30.08 22.45
N LEU A 80 5.27 30.34 21.15
CA LEU A 80 5.26 31.70 20.60
C LEU A 80 3.98 32.46 20.97
N THR A 81 2.82 31.80 20.97
CA THR A 81 1.56 32.39 21.43
C THR A 81 1.57 32.69 22.93
N SER A 82 2.18 31.84 23.76
CA SER A 82 2.33 32.12 25.19
C SER A 82 3.35 33.22 25.47
N VAL A 83 4.48 33.29 24.74
CA VAL A 83 5.43 34.40 24.84
C VAL A 83 4.79 35.72 24.42
N SER A 84 3.99 35.74 23.35
CA SER A 84 3.26 36.94 22.92
C SER A 84 2.12 37.32 23.85
N LEU A 85 1.44 36.36 24.49
CA LEU A 85 0.42 36.62 25.52
C LEU A 85 1.04 37.17 26.82
N VAL A 86 2.22 36.67 27.21
CA VAL A 86 2.96 37.17 28.39
C VAL A 86 3.53 38.57 28.15
N VAL A 87 4.00 38.86 26.93
CA VAL A 87 4.48 40.20 26.55
C VAL A 87 3.34 41.21 26.41
N ALA A 88 2.14 40.78 25.97
CA ALA A 88 0.97 41.67 25.85
C ALA A 88 0.19 41.90 27.16
N GLY A 89 0.41 41.06 28.19
CA GLY A 89 -0.30 41.13 29.47
C GLY A 89 0.50 41.69 30.65
N GLY A 90 1.78 42.03 30.45
CA GLY A 90 2.67 42.51 31.50
C GLY A 90 3.47 43.74 31.05
N GLY A 91 2.85 44.91 31.12
CA GLY A 91 3.49 46.22 30.86
C GLY A 91 2.61 47.15 30.04
#